data_AF-A0A661AUH5-F1
#
_entry.id   AF-A0A661AUH5-F1
#
_cell.length_a   1.000
_cell.length_b   1.000
_cell.length_c   1.000
_cell.angle_alpha   90.00
_cell.angle_beta   90.00
_cell.angle_gamma   90.00
#
_symmetry.space_group_name_H-M   'P 1'
#
loop_
_entity.id
_entity.type
_entity.pdbx_description
1 polymer ?
#
loop_
_entity_poly.entity_id
_entity_poly.type
_entity_poly.pdbx_seq_one_letter_code
_entity_poly.pdbx_strand_id
1 'polypeptide(L)' 'RDETKLKVIPRKGNELRGVFSTRAPSRPNHIDITVVRLISVDKNILTVSGVDMLDGSPLLDIKPAIEHE' A
#
# COMPACT_ATOMS: atom_id res chain seq x y z
N ARG A 1 -0.08 -14.04 10.20
CA ARG A 1 0.29 -12.61 10.06
C ARG A 1 1.79 -12.60 9.89
N ASP A 2 2.32 -11.99 8.84
CA ASP A 2 3.77 -11.85 8.69
C ASP A 2 4.34 -11.20 9.95
N GLU A 3 5.43 -11.78 10.45
CA GLU A 3 6.15 -11.27 11.61
C GLU A 3 6.69 -9.87 11.30
N THR A 4 6.46 -8.91 12.21
CA THR A 4 6.99 -7.56 12.09
C THR A 4 8.52 -7.60 12.08
N LYS A 5 9.15 -7.11 11.01
CA LYS A 5 10.62 -7.06 10.87
C LYS A 5 11.10 -5.63 10.70
N LEU A 6 12.15 -5.25 11.43
CA LEU A 6 12.76 -3.91 11.29
C LEU A 6 13.75 -3.82 10.13
N LYS A 7 14.11 -4.97 9.52
CA LYS A 7 14.96 -5.05 8.34
C LYS A 7 14.41 -6.08 7.35
N VAL A 8 14.55 -5.78 6.06
CA VAL A 8 14.02 -6.60 4.94
C VAL A 8 15.00 -6.57 3.78
N ILE A 9 15.01 -7.62 2.96
CA ILE A 9 15.60 -7.55 1.61
C ILE A 9 14.44 -7.13 0.68
N PRO A 10 14.47 -5.93 0.07
CA PRO A 10 13.38 -5.49 -0.80
C PRO A 10 13.20 -6.43 -2.00
N ARG A 11 11.96 -6.55 -2.51
CA ARG A 11 11.64 -7.47 -3.63
C ARG A 11 12.52 -7.30 -4.89
N LYS A 12 13.02 -6.09 -5.15
CA LYS A 12 13.93 -5.77 -6.27
C LYS A 12 15.38 -5.49 -5.83
N GLY A 13 15.74 -5.83 -4.60
CA GLY A 13 17.07 -5.63 -4.04
C GLY A 13 17.70 -6.94 -3.60
N ASN A 14 19.01 -6.90 -3.37
CA ASN A 14 19.81 -8.01 -2.86
C ASN A 14 20.46 -7.69 -1.50
N GLU A 15 20.25 -6.48 -0.97
CA GLU A 15 20.80 -6.03 0.30
C GLU A 15 19.72 -5.87 1.36
N LEU A 16 20.10 -6.17 2.61
CA LEU A 16 19.27 -5.94 3.77
C LEU A 16 19.16 -4.44 4.06
N ARG A 17 17.93 -3.93 4.17
CA ARG A 17 17.63 -2.52 4.44
C ARG A 17 16.68 -2.38 5.62
N GLY A 18 16.79 -1.27 6.35
CA GLY A 18 15.80 -0.93 7.38
C GLY A 18 14.42 -0.74 6.75
N VAL A 19 13.36 -1.26 7.38
CA VAL A 19 12.02 -1.29 6.77
C VAL A 19 11.50 0.09 6.35
N PHE A 20 11.81 1.14 7.12
CA PHE A 20 11.42 2.52 6.82
C PHE A 20 12.12 3.14 5.60
N SER A 21 13.19 2.54 5.11
CA SER A 21 13.84 2.93 3.84
C SER A 21 13.27 2.19 2.62
N THR A 22 12.16 1.45 2.80
CA THR A 22 11.57 0.57 1.80
C THR A 22 10.05 0.70 1.76
N ARG A 23 9.42 0.06 0.76
CA ARG A 23 7.96 -0.14 0.68
C ARG A 23 7.55 -1.58 1.04
N ALA A 24 8.29 -2.25 1.93
CA ALA A 24 7.92 -3.61 2.33
C ALA A 24 6.67 -3.60 3.24
N PRO A 25 5.78 -4.60 3.10
CA PRO A 25 4.55 -4.70 3.89
C PRO A 25 4.81 -5.08 5.35
N SER A 26 5.95 -5.71 5.67
CA SER A 26 6.31 -6.19 7.01
C SER A 26 6.85 -5.07 7.92
N ARG A 27 6.02 -4.08 8.23
CA ARG A 27 6.32 -2.87 9.04
C ARG A 27 5.57 -2.89 10.37
N PRO A 28 6.02 -2.18 11.42
CA PRO A 28 5.34 -2.18 12.73
C PRO A 28 3.85 -1.88 12.68
N ASN A 29 3.44 -0.97 11.77
CA ASN A 29 2.05 -0.74 11.41
C ASN A 29 1.87 -1.14 9.95
N HIS A 30 1.14 -2.24 9.70
CA HIS A 30 0.85 -2.78 8.35
C HIS A 30 -0.16 -1.91 7.58
N ILE A 31 0.19 -0.64 7.37
CA ILE A 31 -0.59 0.33 6.62
C ILE A 31 0.18 0.64 5.34
N ASP A 32 -0.47 0.38 4.21
CA ASP A 32 0.02 0.71 2.88
C ASP A 32 -0.86 1.79 2.25
N ILE A 33 -0.29 2.50 1.28
CA ILE A 33 -0.93 3.60 0.56
C ILE A 33 -0.69 3.38 -0.92
N THR A 34 -1.78 3.38 -1.69
CA THR A 34 -1.76 3.19 -3.14
C THR A 34 -2.57 4.31 -3.78
N VAL A 35 -1.96 5.04 -4.70
CA VAL A 35 -2.68 6.00 -5.55
C VAL A 35 -3.35 5.20 -6.65
N VAL A 36 -4.66 5.33 -6.78
CA VAL A 36 -5.48 4.56 -7.73
C VAL A 36 -6.20 5.49 -8.68
N ARG A 37 -6.53 4.98 -9.87
CA ARG A 37 -7.43 5.67 -10.79
C ARG A 37 -8.87 5.29 -10.49
N LEU A 38 -9.70 6.27 -10.16
CA LEU A 38 -11.15 6.10 -10.02
C LEU A 38 -11.78 5.88 -11.40
N ILE A 39 -12.56 4.80 -11.55
CA ILE A 39 -13.26 4.44 -12.78
C ILE A 39 -14.75 4.80 -12.66
N SER A 40 -15.39 4.43 -11.55
CA SER A 40 -16.80 4.73 -11.31
C SER A 40 -17.14 4.77 -9.83
N VAL A 41 -18.26 5.43 -9.51
CA VAL A 41 -18.85 5.51 -8.17
C VAL A 41 -20.29 5.02 -8.27
N ASP A 42 -20.62 3.98 -7.50
CA ASP A 42 -22.00 3.52 -7.32
C ASP A 42 -22.31 3.42 -5.83
N LYS A 43 -23.06 4.40 -5.31
CA LYS A 43 -23.36 4.55 -3.88
C LYS A 43 -22.09 4.51 -3.02
N ASN A 44 -21.86 3.41 -2.31
CA ASN A 44 -20.74 3.19 -1.42
C ASN A 44 -19.66 2.27 -2.03
N ILE A 45 -19.73 2.00 -3.32
CA ILE A 45 -18.78 1.15 -4.06
C ILE A 45 -17.99 2.03 -5.03
N LEU A 46 -16.67 1.96 -4.93
CA LEU A 46 -15.73 2.60 -5.85
C LEU A 46 -15.09 1.54 -6.73
N THR A 47 -15.26 1.65 -8.04
CA THR A 47 -14.48 0.83 -8.99
C THR A 47 -13.19 1.58 -9.31
N VAL A 48 -12.05 0.94 -9.09
CA VAL A 48 -10.73 1.55 -9.25
C VAL A 48 -9.78 0.64 -10.04
N SER A 49 -8.69 1.21 -10.57
CA SER A 49 -7.59 0.47 -11.19
C SER A 49 -6.23 0.89 -10.63
N GLY A 50 -5.23 0.03 -10.81
CA GLY A 50 -3.87 0.26 -10.30
C GLY A 50 -3.68 -0.16 -8.85
N VAL A 51 -4.49 -1.10 -8.35
CA VAL A 51 -4.38 -1.65 -6.99
C VAL A 51 -3.29 -2.71 -6.90
N ASP A 52 -2.66 -2.80 -5.73
CA ASP A 52 -1.66 -3.82 -5.35
C ASP A 52 -2.01 -4.56 -4.05
N MET A 53 -3.22 -4.33 -3.53
CA MET A 53 -3.78 -5.01 -2.36
C MET A 53 -4.43 -6.35 -2.73
N LEU A 54 -4.44 -7.28 -1.77
CA LEU A 54 -5.15 -8.56 -1.91
C LEU A 54 -6.65 -8.38 -1.70
N ASP A 55 -7.45 -9.27 -2.29
CA ASP A 55 -8.89 -9.33 -2.01
C ASP A 55 -9.18 -9.49 -0.51
N GLY A 56 -10.20 -8.79 -0.02
CA GLY A 56 -10.54 -8.75 1.42
C GLY A 56 -9.60 -7.92 2.30
N SER A 57 -8.60 -7.22 1.74
CA SER A 57 -7.76 -6.29 2.52
C SER A 57 -8.62 -5.17 3.13
N PRO A 58 -8.51 -4.89 4.44
CA PRO A 58 -9.34 -3.88 5.10
C PRO A 58 -8.94 -2.47 4.67
N LEU A 59 -9.94 -1.65 4.35
CA LEU A 59 -9.77 -0.23 4.03
C LEU A 59 -9.81 0.60 5.32
N LEU A 60 -8.80 1.45 5.51
CA LEU A 60 -8.71 2.35 6.67
C LEU A 60 -9.14 3.79 6.36
N ASP A 61 -8.79 4.30 5.18
CA ASP A 61 -8.97 5.71 4.83
C ASP A 61 -8.94 5.93 3.30
N ILE A 62 -9.55 7.01 2.83
CA ILE A 62 -9.53 7.47 1.43
C ILE A 62 -9.24 8.98 1.42
N LYS A 63 -8.30 9.41 0.58
CA LYS A 63 -8.00 10.84 0.35
C LYS A 63 -7.92 11.13 -1.15
N PRO A 64 -8.31 12.34 -1.60
CA PRO A 64 -8.03 12.78 -2.96
C PRO A 64 -6.52 12.82 -3.18
N ALA A 65 -6.05 12.27 -4.30
CA ALA A 65 -4.65 12.41 -4.73
C ALA A 65 -4.44 13.83 -5.23
N ILE A 66 -3.46 14.52 -4.66
CA ILE A 66 -3.10 15.89 -5.06
C ILE A 66 -1.76 15.78 -5.78
N GLU A 67 -1.75 16.12 -7.07
CA GLU A 67 -0.53 16.34 -7.82
C GLU A 67 -0.12 17.80 -7.64
N HIS A 68 1.15 18.03 -7.31
CA HIS A 68 1.73 19.37 -7.34
C HIS A 68 2.34 19.58 -8.72
N GLU A 69 1.92 20.64 -9.41
CA GLU A 69 2.61 21.16 -10.61
C GLU A 69 3.96 21.80 -10.23
#